data_AF-A0A2I3GMD7-F1
#
_entry.id   AF-A0A2I3GMD7-F1
#
_cell.length_a   1.000
_cell.length_b   1.000
_cell.length_c   1.000
_cell.angle_alpha   90.00
_cell.angle_beta   90.00
_cell.angle_gamma   90.00
#
_symmetry.space_group_name_H-M   'P 1'
#
loop_
_entity.id
_entity.type
_entity.pdbx_description
1 polymer ?
#
loop_
_entity_poly.entity_id
_entity_poly.type
_entity_poly.pdbx_seq_one_letter_code
_entity_poly.pdbx_strand_id
1 'polypeptide(L)'
;DVFLMIRRHKTTIFTDAKESSTVFELKRIVEGILKRPPDEQRLYKDDQLLDDGKTLGECGFTSQTARPQAPATVGLAFRANDTFEALCIEPFSSPPELPDVMKPQDSGSSANEQAVQRGPPRGPFPPIKEIWESKKKKKKKK
;
A
#
# COMPACT_ATOMS: atom_id res chain seq x y z
N ASP A 1 4.98 12.37 -14.13
CA ASP A 1 5.84 12.56 -12.95
C ASP A 1 5.66 11.42 -11.97
N VAL A 2 6.64 11.23 -11.09
CA VAL A 2 6.63 10.27 -9.99
C VAL A 2 6.81 11.03 -8.67
N PHE A 3 6.07 10.63 -7.65
CA PHE A 3 6.10 11.26 -6.33
C PHE A 3 6.86 10.37 -5.36
N LEU A 4 7.88 10.93 -4.71
CA LEU A 4 8.86 10.18 -3.94
C LEU A 4 8.94 10.67 -2.50
N MET A 5 9.17 9.72 -1.60
CA MET A 5 9.60 9.93 -0.22
C MET A 5 11.04 9.45 -0.08
N ILE A 6 11.99 10.38 -0.06
CA ILE A 6 13.40 10.05 0.19
C ILE A 6 13.61 9.99 1.71
N ARG A 7 13.96 8.82 2.24
CA ARG A 7 13.97 8.53 3.68
C ARG A 7 15.37 8.12 4.17
N ARG A 8 15.79 8.72 5.29
CA ARG A 8 17.05 8.41 5.99
C ARG A 8 16.86 8.70 7.48
N HIS A 9 17.11 7.72 8.34
CA HIS A 9 16.80 7.79 9.78
C HIS A 9 15.38 8.36 10.01
N LYS A 10 15.28 9.52 10.68
CA LYS A 10 14.02 10.25 10.93
C LYS A 10 13.72 11.33 9.88
N THR A 11 14.59 11.51 8.88
CA THR A 11 14.41 12.47 7.80
C THR A 11 13.56 11.85 6.70
N THR A 12 12.57 12.59 6.21
CA THR A 12 11.76 12.24 5.03
C THR A 12 11.58 13.49 4.18
N ILE A 13 11.97 13.40 2.91
CA ILE A 13 11.84 14.48 1.92
C ILE A 13 10.77 14.06 0.92
N PHE A 14 9.77 14.91 0.73
CA PHE A 14 8.78 14.76 -0.34
C PHE A 14 9.23 15.56 -1.54
N THR A 15 9.34 14.91 -2.68
CA THR A 15 9.70 15.55 -3.95
C THR A 15 9.09 14.78 -5.10
N ASP A 16 8.84 15.46 -6.21
CA ASP A 16 8.54 14.84 -7.48
C ASP A 16 9.77 14.84 -8.41
N ALA A 17 9.76 13.93 -9.38
CA ALA A 17 10.72 13.85 -10.46
C ALA A 17 10.06 13.27 -11.71
N LYS A 18 10.72 13.39 -12.86
CA LYS A 18 10.24 12.72 -14.07
C LYS A 18 10.59 11.24 -14.02
N GLU A 19 9.73 10.38 -14.56
CA GLU A 19 10.00 8.94 -14.67
C GLU A 19 11.27 8.66 -15.51
N SER A 20 11.54 9.52 -16.49
CA SER A 20 12.73 9.48 -17.34
C SER A 20 13.99 10.08 -16.69
N SER A 21 13.87 10.73 -15.52
CA SER A 21 15.02 11.28 -14.82
C SER A 21 15.91 10.17 -14.28
N THR A 22 17.20 10.45 -14.17
CA THR A 22 18.16 9.47 -13.68
C THR A 22 18.25 9.47 -12.16
N VAL A 23 18.77 8.38 -11.60
CA VAL A 23 19.11 8.30 -10.17
C VAL A 23 20.14 9.37 -9.80
N PHE A 24 21.08 9.69 -10.69
CA PHE A 24 22.03 10.79 -10.48
C PHE A 24 21.35 12.16 -10.35
N GLU A 25 20.36 12.46 -11.20
CA GLU A 25 19.57 13.69 -11.08
C GLU A 25 18.80 13.74 -9.75
N LEU A 26 18.26 12.60 -9.30
CA LEU A 26 17.60 12.52 -7.99
C LEU A 26 18.57 12.82 -6.84
N LYS A 27 19.82 12.34 -6.92
CA LYS A 27 20.88 12.70 -5.95
C LYS A 27 21.22 14.18 -5.96
N ARG A 28 21.12 14.87 -7.10
CA ARG A 28 21.32 16.34 -7.19
C ARG A 28 20.20 17.10 -6.47
N ILE A 29 18.96 16.60 -6.53
CA ILE A 29 17.86 17.15 -5.72
C ILE A 29 18.17 16.99 -4.22
N VAL A 30 18.63 15.81 -3.81
CA VAL A 30 19.04 15.54 -2.42
C VAL A 30 20.22 16.43 -2.01
N GLU A 31 21.20 16.65 -2.87
CA GLU A 31 22.32 17.58 -2.63
C GLU A 31 21.82 19.01 -2.38
N GLY A 32 20.85 19.46 -3.18
CA GLY A 32 20.23 20.78 -3.00
C GLY A 32 19.61 20.98 -1.61
N ILE A 33 19.07 19.91 -1.01
CA ILE A 33 18.34 19.96 0.28
C ILE A 33 19.27 19.64 1.46
N LEU A 34 20.01 18.54 1.39
CA LEU A 34 20.84 18.02 2.49
C LEU A 34 22.32 18.40 2.39
N LYS A 35 22.72 19.11 1.33
CA LYS A 35 24.08 19.64 1.12
C LYS A 35 25.18 18.56 1.12
N ARG A 36 24.84 17.35 0.67
CA ARG A 36 25.78 16.23 0.48
C ARG A 36 25.93 15.97 -1.02
N PRO A 37 27.14 15.87 -1.57
CA PRO A 37 27.34 15.65 -3.00
C PRO A 37 26.93 14.23 -3.41
N PRO A 38 26.53 13.97 -4.68
CA PRO A 38 26.01 12.67 -5.12
C PRO A 38 26.94 11.46 -4.95
N ASP A 39 28.25 11.67 -4.97
CA ASP A 39 29.26 10.63 -4.73
C ASP A 39 29.24 10.13 -3.27
N GLU A 40 28.70 10.94 -2.36
CA GLU A 40 28.50 10.60 -0.96
C GLU A 40 27.11 10.06 -0.66
N GLN A 41 26.30 9.82 -1.70
CA GLN A 41 24.93 9.34 -1.55
C GLN A 41 24.76 7.96 -2.16
N ARG A 42 24.01 7.10 -1.47
CA ARG A 42 23.45 5.87 -2.03
C ARG A 42 21.94 5.92 -1.92
N LEU A 43 21.28 5.69 -3.05
CA LEU A 43 19.83 5.59 -3.12
C LEU A 43 19.43 4.14 -3.25
N TYR A 44 18.36 3.76 -2.56
CA TYR A 44 17.85 2.41 -2.50
C TYR A 44 16.38 2.38 -2.86
N LYS A 45 15.97 1.31 -3.53
CA LYS A 45 14.57 0.91 -3.59
C LYS A 45 14.45 -0.38 -2.78
N ASP A 46 13.68 -0.33 -1.71
CA ASP A 46 13.66 -1.42 -0.71
C ASP A 46 15.10 -1.65 -0.21
N ASP A 47 15.68 -2.82 -0.42
CA ASP A 47 17.10 -3.14 -0.10
C ASP A 47 18.04 -3.08 -1.32
N GLN A 48 17.52 -2.77 -2.50
CA GLN A 48 18.28 -2.76 -3.74
C GLN A 48 18.96 -1.41 -3.98
N LEU A 49 20.29 -1.41 -4.08
CA LEU A 49 21.06 -0.23 -4.46
C LEU A 49 20.73 0.18 -5.90
N LEU A 50 20.44 1.46 -6.09
CA LEU A 50 20.14 2.04 -7.39
C LEU A 50 21.42 2.49 -8.11
N ASP A 51 21.46 2.29 -9.42
CA ASP A 51 22.56 2.70 -10.29
C ASP A 51 22.30 4.12 -10.82
N ASP A 52 23.31 4.98 -10.74
CA ASP A 52 23.26 6.38 -11.15
C ASP A 52 22.89 6.57 -12.63
N GLY A 53 23.25 5.61 -13.49
CA GLY A 53 22.92 5.63 -14.92
C GLY A 53 21.49 5.24 -15.26
N LYS A 54 20.76 4.63 -14.32
CA LYS A 54 19.38 4.18 -14.57
C LYS A 54 18.38 5.31 -14.37
N THR A 55 17.31 5.25 -15.14
CA THR A 55 16.14 6.10 -14.95
C THR A 55 15.31 5.62 -13.75
N LEU A 56 14.51 6.52 -13.19
CA LEU A 56 13.57 6.18 -12.11
C LEU A 56 12.56 5.12 -12.56
N GLY A 57 12.10 5.20 -13.81
CA GLY A 57 11.24 4.19 -14.44
C GLY A 57 11.88 2.81 -14.50
N GLU A 58 13.14 2.71 -14.95
CA GLU A 58 13.91 1.44 -14.96
C GLU A 58 14.16 0.87 -13.56
N CYS A 59 14.19 1.73 -12.54
CA CYS A 59 14.27 1.33 -11.14
C CYS A 59 12.90 0.91 -10.57
N GLY A 60 11.82 1.01 -11.34
CA GLY A 60 10.46 0.61 -10.94
C GLY A 60 9.62 1.74 -10.31
N PHE A 61 10.11 2.98 -10.32
CA PHE A 61 9.32 4.15 -9.96
C PHE A 61 8.56 4.63 -11.19
N THR A 62 7.27 4.31 -11.26
CA THR A 62 6.41 4.70 -12.38
C THR A 62 5.30 5.61 -11.89
N SER A 63 4.71 6.38 -12.80
CA SER A 63 3.52 7.20 -12.50
C SER A 63 2.36 6.41 -11.87
N GLN A 64 2.28 5.09 -12.11
CA GLN A 64 1.25 4.24 -11.54
C GLN A 64 1.54 3.80 -10.11
N THR A 65 2.82 3.61 -9.74
CA THR A 65 3.26 3.11 -8.43
C THR A 65 3.66 4.23 -7.47
N ALA A 66 4.08 5.39 -7.97
CA ALA A 66 4.56 6.53 -7.21
C ALA A 66 3.61 7.73 -7.36
N ARG A 67 2.43 7.65 -6.72
CA ARG A 67 1.34 8.63 -6.86
C ARG A 67 1.43 9.74 -5.79
N PRO A 68 0.83 10.93 -5.99
CA PRO A 68 0.87 11.99 -4.97
C PRO A 68 0.33 11.55 -3.60
N GLN A 69 -0.77 10.79 -3.58
CA GLN A 69 -1.40 10.28 -2.36
C GLN A 69 -0.73 9.03 -1.78
N ALA A 70 0.14 8.39 -2.55
CA ALA A 70 0.87 7.18 -2.19
C ALA A 70 2.26 7.22 -2.84
N PRO A 71 3.15 8.11 -2.37
CA PRO A 71 4.46 8.30 -2.95
C PRO A 71 5.34 7.06 -2.71
N ALA A 72 6.22 6.77 -3.66
CA ALA A 72 7.14 5.64 -3.52
C ALA A 72 8.29 5.99 -2.58
N THR A 73 8.76 5.01 -1.80
CA THR A 73 9.87 5.21 -0.86
C THR A 73 11.21 4.99 -1.55
N VAL A 74 12.14 5.92 -1.33
CA VAL A 74 13.54 5.81 -1.73
C VAL A 74 14.39 5.88 -0.46
N GLY A 75 15.16 4.83 -0.18
CA GLY A 75 16.11 4.83 0.92
C GLY A 75 17.33 5.68 0.58
N LEU A 76 17.85 6.43 1.55
CA LEU A 76 19.06 7.23 1.41
C LEU A 76 20.06 6.87 2.51
N ALA A 77 21.30 6.60 2.11
CA ALA A 77 22.44 6.43 3.01
C ALA A 77 23.58 7.35 2.56
N PHE A 78 24.28 7.94 3.51
CA PHE A 78 25.45 8.77 3.26
C PHE A 78 26.76 8.03 3.47
N ARG A 79 27.79 8.48 2.76
CA ARG A 79 29.17 8.16 3.09
C ARG A 79 29.58 8.92 4.34
N ALA A 80 30.09 8.20 5.34
CA ALA A 80 30.73 8.76 6.52
C ALA A 80 32.21 8.33 6.50
N ASN A 81 33.11 9.32 6.35
CA ASN A 81 34.54 9.09 6.13
C ASN A 81 34.76 8.23 4.86
N ASP A 82 35.35 7.04 5.01
CA ASP A 82 35.68 6.13 3.90
C ASP A 82 34.61 5.04 3.63
N THR A 83 33.56 4.96 4.47
CA THR A 83 32.56 3.90 4.39
C THR A 83 31.15 4.47 4.30
N PHE A 84 30.27 3.80 3.55
CA PHE A 84 28.85 4.14 3.57
C PHE A 84 28.19 3.60 4.83
N GLU A 85 27.35 4.42 5.45
CA GLU A 85 26.51 3.96 6.55
C GLU A 85 25.51 2.90 6.05
N ALA A 86 25.04 2.06 6.97
CA ALA A 86 23.98 1.11 6.66
C ALA A 86 22.67 1.87 6.38
N LEU A 87 21.86 1.36 5.45
CA LEU A 87 20.53 1.90 5.21
C LEU A 87 19.70 1.77 6.49
N CYS A 88 19.31 2.90 7.05
CA CYS A 88 18.52 2.97 8.27
C CYS A 88 17.33 3.89 8.02
N ILE A 89 16.11 3.35 8.13
CA ILE A 89 14.87 4.09 8.00
C ILE A 89 14.04 3.82 9.25
N GLU A 90 13.81 4.85 10.05
CA GLU A 90 13.00 4.73 11.25
C GLU A 90 11.52 4.56 10.85
N PRO A 91 10.79 3.57 11.41
CA PRO A 91 9.37 3.42 11.15
C PRO A 91 8.61 4.64 11.69
N PHE A 92 7.51 5.00 11.04
CA PHE A 92 6.59 5.99 11.59
C PHE A 92 5.89 5.45 12.83
N SER A 93 5.28 6.34 13.61
CA SER A 93 4.45 5.95 14.75
C SER A 93 3.30 5.04 14.31
N SER A 94 2.97 4.06 15.14
CA SER A 94 1.76 3.25 14.93
C SER A 94 0.51 4.05 15.31
N PRO A 95 -0.60 3.92 14.56
CA PRO A 95 -1.86 4.57 14.91
C PRO A 95 -2.41 4.00 16.24
N PRO A 96 -3.22 4.77 16.99
CA PRO A 96 -3.88 4.27 18.18
C PRO A 96 -4.94 3.21 17.84
N GLU A 97 -5.33 2.43 18.84
CA GLU A 97 -6.44 1.49 18.74
C GLU A 97 -7.73 2.20 18.26
N LEU A 98 -8.41 1.60 17.29
CA LEU A 98 -9.67 2.14 16.78
C LEU A 98 -10.72 2.10 17.90
N PRO A 99 -11.46 3.20 18.15
CA PRO A 99 -12.54 3.19 19.13
C PRO A 99 -13.64 2.21 18.70
N ASP A 100 -14.35 1.62 19.67
CA ASP A 100 -15.38 0.59 19.40
C ASP A 100 -16.50 1.08 18.46
N VAL A 101 -16.77 2.38 18.46
CA VAL A 101 -17.74 3.03 17.55
C VAL A 101 -17.31 2.99 16.08
N MET A 102 -16.00 2.96 15.82
CA MET A 102 -15.43 2.90 14.46
C MET A 102 -15.09 1.48 14.01
N LYS A 103 -15.13 0.49 14.91
CA LYS A 103 -15.00 -0.91 14.54
C LYS A 103 -16.25 -1.33 13.77
N PRO A 104 -16.13 -2.12 12.68
CA PRO A 104 -17.29 -2.66 12.00
C PRO A 104 -18.18 -3.37 13.02
N GLN A 105 -19.42 -2.93 13.17
CA GLN A 105 -20.38 -3.65 13.98
C GLN A 105 -20.57 -5.00 13.30
N ASP A 106 -20.15 -6.08 13.95
CA ASP A 106 -20.52 -7.44 13.55
C ASP A 106 -22.05 -7.48 13.48
N SER A 107 -22.59 -7.28 12.28
CA SER A 107 -24.01 -7.37 12.01
C SER A 107 -24.34 -8.86 11.94
N GLY A 108 -24.28 -9.51 13.09
CA GLY A 108 -24.48 -10.95 13.21
C GLY A 108 -23.95 -11.56 14.51
N SER A 109 -24.62 -11.29 15.63
CA SER A 109 -24.80 -12.34 16.64
C SER A 109 -25.99 -12.05 17.54
N SER A 110 -27.09 -12.71 17.19
CA SER A 110 -28.23 -12.99 18.05
C SER A 110 -27.76 -13.77 19.28
N ALA A 111 -27.90 -13.20 20.46
CA ALA A 111 -27.89 -13.92 21.73
C ALA A 111 -28.95 -13.31 22.66
N ASN A 112 -30.22 -13.43 22.28
CA ASN A 112 -31.28 -13.48 23.27
C ASN A 112 -31.35 -14.93 23.74
N GLU A 113 -30.85 -15.18 24.94
CA GLU A 113 -31.02 -16.44 25.65
C GLU A 113 -32.50 -16.58 26.01
N GLN A 114 -33.31 -17.14 25.11
CA GLN A 114 -34.59 -17.74 25.47
C GLN A 114 -34.86 -18.94 24.58
N ALA A 115 -34.90 -20.09 25.24
CA ALA A 115 -35.21 -21.39 24.67
C ALA A 115 -36.54 -21.36 23.91
N VAL A 116 -36.50 -21.50 22.58
CA VAL A 116 -37.65 -21.97 21.80
C VAL A 116 -37.16 -22.96 20.73
N GLN A 117 -37.43 -24.23 21.03
CA GLN A 117 -37.56 -25.41 20.18
C GLN A 117 -36.99 -25.32 18.75
N ARG A 118 -35.96 -26.13 18.50
CA ARG A 118 -35.37 -26.41 17.19
C ARG A 118 -36.41 -27.03 16.25
N GLY A 119 -36.89 -26.27 15.27
CA GLY A 119 -37.45 -26.82 14.04
C GLY A 119 -36.33 -27.39 13.14
N PRO A 120 -36.63 -28.33 12.21
CA PRO A 120 -35.60 -28.96 11.40
C PRO A 120 -34.94 -27.92 10.47
N PRO A 121 -33.65 -28.09 10.13
CA PRO A 121 -32.94 -27.14 9.29
C PRO A 121 -33.62 -27.05 7.92
N ARG A 122 -33.91 -25.83 7.47
CA ARG A 122 -34.38 -25.59 6.11
C ARG A 122 -33.25 -26.00 5.16
N GLY A 123 -33.53 -27.00 4.31
CA GLY A 123 -32.62 -27.42 3.25
C GLY A 123 -32.29 -26.27 2.29
N PRO A 124 -31.26 -26.43 1.44
CA PRO A 124 -30.78 -25.38 0.56
C PRO A 124 -31.91 -24.80 -0.28
N PHE A 125 -31.94 -23.47 -0.42
CA PHE A 125 -32.90 -22.80 -1.30
C PHE A 125 -32.70 -23.29 -2.74
N PRO A 126 -33.78 -23.73 -3.43
CA PRO A 126 -33.65 -24.22 -4.79
C PRO A 126 -33.22 -23.08 -5.73
N PRO A 127 -32.43 -23.37 -6.78
CA PRO A 127 -32.03 -22.38 -7.77
C PRO A 127 -33.24 -21.69 -8.40
N ILE A 128 -33.12 -20.39 -8.72
CA ILE A 128 -34.20 -19.54 -9.27
C ILE A 128 -34.89 -20.17 -10.49
N LYS A 129 -34.14 -20.93 -11.31
CA LYS A 129 -34.67 -21.64 -12.49
C LYS A 129 -35.75 -22.67 -12.11
N GLU A 130 -35.56 -23.38 -11.01
CA GLU A 130 -36.46 -24.44 -10.54
C GLU A 130 -37.77 -23.85 -9.98
N ILE A 131 -37.68 -22.68 -9.32
CA ILE A 131 -38.83 -21.91 -8.84
C ILE A 131 -39.69 -21.44 -10.03
N TRP A 132 -39.05 -21.01 -11.12
CA TRP A 132 -39.75 -20.50 -12.30
C TRP A 132 -40.46 -21.61 -13.09
N GLU A 133 -39.80 -22.77 -13.29
CA GLU A 133 -40.39 -23.99 -13.87
C GLU A 133 -41.62 -24.45 -13.07
N SER A 134 -41.52 -24.46 -11.74
CA SER A 134 -42.61 -24.88 -10.85
C SER A 134 -43.83 -23.94 -10.95
N LYS A 135 -43.62 -22.62 -11.07
CA LYS A 135 -44.69 -21.65 -11.34
C LYS A 135 -45.31 -21.83 -12.74
N LYS A 136 -44.50 -22.16 -13.75
CA LYS A 136 -44.97 -22.40 -15.11
C LYS A 136 -45.85 -23.65 -15.20
N LYS A 137 -45.47 -24.72 -14.49
CA LYS A 137 -46.25 -25.97 -14.41
C LYS A 137 -47.58 -25.78 -13.67
N LYS A 138 -47.62 -24.93 -12.64
CA LYS A 138 -48.84 -24.60 -11.89
C LYS A 138 -49.83 -23.74 -12.69
N LYS A 139 -49.34 -22.91 -13.62
CA LYS A 139 -50.18 -22.10 -14.52
C LYS A 139 -50.79 -22.89 -15.69
N LYS A 140 -50.27 -24.09 -15.98
CA LYS A 140 -50.77 -24.97 -17.05
C LYS A 140 -51.80 -25.99 -16.56
N LYS A 141 -52.14 -25.97 -15.27
CA LYS A 141 -53.08 -26.90 -14.62
C LYS A 141 -54.32 -26.18 -14.06
N LYS A 142 -54.60 -24.98 -14.57
CA LYS A 142 -55.78 -24.17 -14.26
C LYS A 142 -56.42 -23.73 -15.57
#